data_AF-A0A0Q8UV51-F1
#
_entry.id   AF-A0A0Q8UV51-F1
#
_cell.length_a   1.000
_cell.length_b   1.000
_cell.length_c   1.000
_cell.angle_alpha   90.00
_cell.angle_beta   90.00
_cell.angle_gamma   90.00
#
_symmetry.space_group_name_H-M   'P 1'
#
loop_
_entity.id
_entity.type
_entity.pdbx_description
1 polymer ?
#
loop_
_entity_poly.entity_id
_entity_poly.type
_entity_poly.pdbx_seq_one_letter_code
_entity_poly.pdbx_strand_id
1 'polypeptide(L)'
;MTQLDERPLTADTTDPATAWFAAFEDALAARDVDRAAGLFAATSFWRDLIAFSWNLTTVENPDGVADLLHATLDRVDPSCFRLTEPAATADGVTTAWFEFETAVGRGRGLVRIVDEDGPKAWTFLTTLYELKDHEEPKGVRRPMGAEHGATRERVTWLEKRQAEDAALGVDTQPYVLVVGGGQGGIALGARLRQLGVPALVIDKHPRPGDQWRNRYKSLCLHDPVWYDHLPYLKFPENWPVFAPKDKVGDWLEFYTRVMEVPYWSNTIATSAAYDEEAGEWTVHLEREGKPLVLKPSHLVMATGMSGKPNVPSYPGSDIFQGEQHHSSQHPGPDAYAGKKVVVIGSNNSAFDICGALWETGADVTMVQRSSTHIVKSDTLMDIGLGDLYSERALEAGMTTEKADLVFASLPYKIMHEFQIPLYDQMRERDKDFYDRMTAAGFDLDWGDDGSGLFMKYLRRGSGYYIDVGAAELVADGEVKLAHGQVSRLTETAVVLEDGTELPADLVVYATGYGSMNGWAADLISQEVADRVGKVWGLGSDTTKDPGPWEGEQRNMWKPTQQENLWFHGGNLHQSRHYSLYLALQLKARHAGIDTPVHRLQQVHHLG
;
A
#
# COMPACT_ATOMS: atom_id res chain seq x y z
N MET A 1 30.43 5.19 18.95
CA MET A 1 31.42 4.31 18.31
C MET A 1 31.38 3.01 19.07
N THR A 2 30.51 2.11 18.63
CA THR A 2 30.40 0.75 19.12
C THR A 2 30.60 -0.09 17.87
N GLN A 3 31.85 -0.49 17.66
CA GLN A 3 32.20 -1.46 16.63
C GLN A 3 31.48 -2.76 17.01
N LEU A 4 30.42 -3.10 16.29
CA LEU A 4 29.93 -4.46 16.27
C LEU A 4 30.99 -5.24 15.49
N ASP A 5 31.72 -6.10 16.20
CA ASP A 5 32.59 -7.11 15.59
C ASP A 5 31.71 -8.01 14.71
N GLU A 6 31.68 -7.76 13.41
CA GLU A 6 31.22 -8.72 12.41
C GLU A 6 32.26 -9.84 12.35
N ARG A 7 32.10 -10.87 13.19
CA ARG A 7 32.74 -12.15 12.92
C ARG A 7 32.02 -12.78 11.74
N PRO A 8 32.71 -13.14 10.64
CA PRO A 8 32.09 -13.94 9.60
C PRO A 8 31.63 -15.25 10.22
N LEU A 9 30.33 -15.55 10.08
CA LEU A 9 29.77 -16.86 10.38
C LEU A 9 30.57 -17.87 9.57
N THR A 10 31.31 -18.75 10.23
CA THR A 10 31.98 -19.88 9.59
C THR A 10 30.90 -20.72 8.91
N ALA A 11 30.95 -20.81 7.58
CA ALA A 11 30.02 -21.58 6.77
C ALA A 11 30.04 -23.05 7.23
N ASP A 12 28.98 -23.47 7.90
CA ASP A 12 28.74 -24.88 8.17
C ASP A 12 28.12 -25.48 6.91
N THR A 13 28.94 -26.16 6.10
CA THR A 13 28.52 -26.70 4.79
C THR A 13 27.46 -27.80 4.89
N THR A 14 27.03 -28.17 6.10
CA THR A 14 25.91 -29.08 6.36
C THR A 14 24.54 -28.39 6.40
N ASP A 15 24.47 -27.07 6.38
CA ASP A 15 23.21 -26.32 6.29
C ASP A 15 22.61 -26.38 4.86
N PRO A 16 21.38 -26.91 4.68
CA PRO A 16 20.70 -26.97 3.38
C PRO A 16 20.64 -25.63 2.64
N ALA A 17 20.51 -24.52 3.36
CA ALA A 17 20.47 -23.20 2.74
C ALA A 17 21.83 -22.79 2.16
N THR A 18 22.91 -23.01 2.91
CA THR A 18 24.28 -22.72 2.46
C THR A 18 24.64 -23.54 1.21
N ALA A 19 24.30 -24.83 1.20
CA ALA A 19 24.54 -25.70 0.04
C ALA A 19 23.71 -25.26 -1.19
N TRP A 20 22.44 -24.89 -0.97
CA TRP A 20 21.56 -24.40 -2.03
C TRP A 20 22.09 -23.11 -2.67
N PHE A 21 22.50 -22.11 -1.85
CA PHE A 21 23.05 -20.86 -2.37
C PHE A 21 24.35 -21.07 -3.14
N ALA A 22 25.23 -21.95 -2.67
CA ALA A 22 26.46 -22.27 -3.40
C ALA A 22 26.17 -22.89 -4.78
N ALA A 23 25.20 -23.81 -4.85
CA ALA A 23 24.79 -24.42 -6.13
C ALA A 23 24.09 -23.40 -7.05
N PHE A 24 23.25 -22.52 -6.49
CA PHE A 24 22.56 -21.49 -7.25
C PHE A 24 23.55 -20.47 -7.80
N GLU A 25 24.46 -19.94 -6.98
CA GLU A 25 25.49 -19.01 -7.43
C GLU A 25 26.41 -19.61 -8.49
N ASP A 26 26.81 -20.88 -8.35
CA ASP A 26 27.59 -21.60 -9.37
C ASP A 26 26.81 -21.73 -10.70
N ALA A 27 25.51 -22.05 -10.64
CA ALA A 27 24.64 -22.11 -11.82
C ALA A 27 24.52 -20.74 -12.53
N LEU A 28 24.30 -19.68 -11.76
CA LEU A 28 24.21 -18.32 -12.29
C LEU A 28 25.55 -17.86 -12.89
N ALA A 29 26.68 -18.13 -12.23
CA ALA A 29 28.01 -17.79 -12.73
C ALA A 29 28.36 -18.53 -14.03
N ALA A 30 27.93 -19.79 -14.16
CA ALA A 30 28.10 -20.59 -15.37
C ALA A 30 27.12 -20.22 -16.51
N ARG A 31 26.15 -19.32 -16.24
CA ARG A 31 25.03 -19.01 -17.14
C ARG A 31 24.21 -20.25 -17.53
N ASP A 32 24.14 -21.21 -16.62
CA ASP A 32 23.39 -22.46 -16.79
C ASP A 32 21.98 -22.29 -16.19
N VAL A 33 21.08 -21.76 -17.03
CA VAL A 33 19.70 -21.43 -16.62
C VAL A 33 18.91 -22.68 -16.25
N ASP A 34 19.07 -23.78 -16.98
CA ASP A 34 18.37 -25.04 -16.70
C ASP A 34 18.79 -25.59 -15.34
N ARG A 35 20.09 -25.54 -15.02
CA ARG A 35 20.60 -25.94 -13.71
C ARG A 35 20.08 -25.03 -12.59
N ALA A 36 20.06 -23.72 -12.80
CA ALA A 36 19.56 -22.76 -11.81
C ALA A 36 18.05 -22.95 -11.56
N ALA A 37 17.24 -23.07 -12.62
CA ALA A 37 15.81 -23.34 -12.54
C ALA A 37 15.52 -24.70 -11.89
N GLY A 38 16.36 -25.71 -12.15
CA GLY A 38 16.30 -27.02 -11.52
C GLY A 38 16.55 -27.01 -10.01
N LEU A 39 16.99 -25.90 -9.40
CA LEU A 39 17.11 -25.76 -7.94
C LEU A 39 15.81 -25.29 -7.26
N PHE A 40 14.74 -25.07 -8.03
CA PHE A 40 13.42 -24.75 -7.52
C PHE A 40 12.53 -26.00 -7.51
N ALA A 41 11.57 -26.04 -6.58
CA ALA A 41 10.62 -27.14 -6.45
C ALA A 41 9.67 -27.16 -7.65
N ALA A 42 9.04 -28.32 -7.95
CA ALA A 42 8.12 -28.43 -9.09
C ALA A 42 6.98 -27.42 -9.02
N THR A 43 6.45 -27.17 -7.81
CA THR A 43 5.60 -26.01 -7.51
C THR A 43 6.39 -25.01 -6.69
N SER A 44 6.73 -23.89 -7.29
CA SER A 44 7.60 -22.89 -6.65
C SER A 44 7.27 -21.47 -7.12
N PHE A 45 7.73 -20.49 -6.35
CA PHE A 45 7.44 -19.08 -6.59
C PHE A 45 8.70 -18.26 -6.36
N TRP A 46 9.17 -17.59 -7.40
CA TRP A 46 10.18 -16.55 -7.26
C TRP A 46 9.53 -15.19 -7.42
N ARG A 47 9.40 -14.49 -6.28
CA ARG A 47 8.95 -13.10 -6.21
C ARG A 47 10.16 -12.17 -6.25
N ASP A 48 10.24 -11.34 -7.27
CA ASP A 48 11.30 -10.34 -7.45
C ASP A 48 10.73 -8.93 -7.32
N LEU A 49 11.29 -8.16 -6.39
CA LEU A 49 11.05 -6.74 -6.20
C LEU A 49 12.26 -6.00 -6.74
N ILE A 50 12.22 -5.75 -8.06
CA ILE A 50 13.11 -4.95 -8.91
C ILE A 50 14.58 -5.38 -9.03
N ALA A 51 15.02 -6.46 -8.39
CA ALA A 51 16.44 -6.84 -8.42
C ALA A 51 16.83 -7.50 -9.75
N PHE A 52 15.96 -8.35 -10.30
CA PHE A 52 16.18 -9.00 -11.59
C PHE A 52 15.34 -8.36 -12.69
N SER A 53 14.07 -8.09 -12.38
CA SER A 53 13.04 -7.80 -13.38
C SER A 53 12.89 -6.33 -13.74
N TRP A 54 13.45 -5.41 -12.93
CA TRP A 54 13.07 -3.99 -12.94
C TRP A 54 11.54 -3.77 -12.90
N ASN A 55 10.85 -4.71 -12.26
CA ASN A 55 9.41 -4.75 -12.05
C ASN A 55 9.14 -5.33 -10.65
N LEU A 56 7.87 -5.39 -10.24
CA LEU A 56 7.40 -6.26 -9.18
C LEU A 56 6.73 -7.43 -9.87
N THR A 57 7.36 -8.60 -9.81
CA THR A 57 6.89 -9.80 -10.53
C THR A 57 7.01 -11.03 -9.64
N THR A 58 6.09 -11.98 -9.82
CA THR A 58 6.23 -13.34 -9.31
C THR A 58 6.21 -14.28 -10.50
N VAL A 59 7.26 -15.07 -10.66
CA VAL A 59 7.30 -16.18 -11.62
C VAL A 59 7.05 -17.50 -10.90
N GLU A 60 6.35 -18.41 -11.58
CA GLU A 60 5.90 -19.67 -11.01
C GLU A 60 6.63 -20.84 -11.68
N ASN A 61 7.05 -21.80 -10.87
CA ASN A 61 7.68 -23.07 -11.26
C ASN A 61 9.04 -22.90 -11.97
N PRO A 62 9.79 -24.00 -12.20
CA PRO A 62 11.08 -23.93 -12.88
C PRO A 62 11.03 -23.26 -14.26
N ASP A 63 9.95 -23.44 -15.03
CA ASP A 63 9.79 -22.79 -16.34
C ASP A 63 9.73 -21.25 -16.23
N GLY A 64 9.00 -20.73 -15.23
CA GLY A 64 8.92 -19.29 -14.99
C GLY A 64 10.25 -18.72 -14.49
N VAL A 65 10.97 -19.48 -13.66
CA VAL A 65 12.34 -19.15 -13.24
C VAL A 65 13.29 -19.09 -14.43
N ALA A 66 13.23 -20.08 -15.32
CA ALA A 66 14.05 -20.13 -16.52
C ALA A 66 13.76 -18.95 -17.46
N ASP A 67 12.48 -18.61 -17.68
CA ASP A 67 12.07 -17.43 -18.47
C ASP A 67 12.64 -16.12 -17.89
N LEU A 68 12.55 -15.92 -16.58
CA LEU A 68 13.13 -14.74 -15.92
C LEU A 68 14.65 -14.71 -16.09
N LEU A 69 15.33 -15.83 -15.86
CA LEU A 69 16.80 -15.90 -15.95
C LEU A 69 17.30 -15.72 -17.38
N HIS A 70 16.69 -16.36 -18.37
CA HIS A 70 17.04 -16.16 -19.78
C HIS A 70 16.94 -14.68 -20.20
N ALA A 71 15.94 -13.96 -19.68
CA ALA A 71 15.74 -12.55 -20.01
C ALA A 71 16.65 -11.59 -19.25
N THR A 72 17.21 -11.99 -18.10
CA THR A 72 17.81 -11.03 -17.15
C THR A 72 19.22 -11.37 -16.69
N LEU A 73 19.63 -12.64 -16.71
CA LEU A 73 20.85 -13.12 -16.05
C LEU A 73 22.13 -12.39 -16.50
N ASP A 74 22.30 -12.19 -17.81
CA ASP A 74 23.50 -11.56 -18.37
C ASP A 74 23.71 -10.12 -17.88
N ARG A 75 22.63 -9.35 -17.75
CA ARG A 75 22.69 -7.95 -17.30
C ARG A 75 22.63 -7.80 -15.78
N VAL A 76 21.96 -8.73 -15.10
CA VAL A 76 21.82 -8.68 -13.63
C VAL A 76 23.14 -9.10 -12.99
N ASP A 77 23.83 -10.08 -13.57
CA ASP A 77 25.11 -10.63 -13.08
C ASP A 77 25.13 -10.81 -11.55
N PRO A 78 24.20 -11.62 -11.00
CA PRO A 78 24.03 -11.76 -9.56
C PRO A 78 25.16 -12.58 -8.93
N SER A 79 25.61 -12.16 -7.75
CA SER A 79 26.70 -12.83 -7.04
C SER A 79 26.65 -12.60 -5.53
N CYS A 80 27.56 -13.25 -4.81
CA CYS A 80 27.81 -13.07 -3.38
C CYS A 80 26.60 -13.39 -2.51
N PHE A 81 25.91 -14.49 -2.80
CA PHE A 81 24.78 -14.94 -1.98
C PHE A 81 25.31 -15.41 -0.62
N ARG A 82 24.89 -14.74 0.44
CA ARG A 82 25.34 -15.04 1.81
C ARG A 82 24.22 -14.93 2.82
N LEU A 83 24.22 -15.83 3.79
CA LEU A 83 23.30 -15.76 4.91
C LEU A 83 23.59 -14.54 5.79
N THR A 84 22.54 -13.85 6.21
CA THR A 84 22.65 -12.75 7.19
C THR A 84 22.45 -13.22 8.61
N GLU A 85 21.80 -14.37 8.79
CA GLU A 85 21.59 -15.05 10.07
C GLU A 85 21.44 -16.56 9.85
N PRO A 86 21.60 -17.39 10.90
CA PRO A 86 21.44 -18.83 10.78
C PRO A 86 20.06 -19.22 10.21
N ALA A 87 20.03 -20.17 9.29
CA ALA A 87 18.79 -20.73 8.78
C ALA A 87 18.00 -21.45 9.89
N ALA A 88 16.67 -21.42 9.79
CA ALA A 88 15.76 -22.07 10.72
C ALA A 88 14.91 -23.11 10.01
N THR A 89 14.87 -24.34 10.52
CA THR A 89 14.07 -25.43 9.96
C THR A 89 12.90 -25.76 10.89
N ALA A 90 11.68 -25.70 10.37
CA ALA A 90 10.46 -26.11 11.05
C ALA A 90 9.53 -26.81 10.05
N ASP A 91 8.88 -27.90 10.48
CA ASP A 91 7.89 -28.64 9.68
C ASP A 91 8.36 -29.01 8.26
N GLY A 92 9.65 -29.37 8.12
CA GLY A 92 10.25 -29.76 6.84
C GLY A 92 10.61 -28.59 5.92
N VAL A 93 10.45 -27.34 6.37
CA VAL A 93 10.79 -26.13 5.62
C VAL A 93 11.99 -25.42 6.26
N THR A 94 13.05 -25.22 5.50
CA THR A 94 14.22 -24.43 5.93
C THR A 94 14.08 -23.00 5.44
N THR A 95 13.97 -22.04 6.35
CA THR A 95 13.87 -20.60 6.07
C THR A 95 15.23 -19.94 6.27
N ALA A 96 15.70 -19.19 5.28
CA ALA A 96 17.01 -18.55 5.33
C ALA A 96 16.97 -17.12 4.78
N TRP A 97 17.53 -16.19 5.55
CA TRP A 97 17.71 -14.80 5.16
C TRP A 97 19.05 -14.60 4.50
N PHE A 98 19.07 -13.85 3.41
CA PHE A 98 20.29 -13.67 2.63
C PHE A 98 20.43 -12.26 2.07
N GLU A 99 21.67 -11.92 1.75
CA GLU A 99 22.05 -10.78 0.94
C GLU A 99 22.77 -11.25 -0.32
N PHE A 100 22.71 -10.44 -1.36
CA PHE A 100 23.37 -10.68 -2.65
C PHE A 100 23.67 -9.34 -3.32
N GLU A 101 24.46 -9.38 -4.39
CA GLU A 101 24.70 -8.22 -5.23
C GLU A 101 24.25 -8.50 -6.66
N THR A 102 23.96 -7.42 -7.40
CA THR A 102 23.80 -7.41 -8.86
C THR A 102 24.84 -6.48 -9.46
N ALA A 103 24.92 -6.41 -10.79
CA ALA A 103 25.76 -5.46 -11.51
C ALA A 103 25.53 -3.99 -11.06
N VAL A 104 24.30 -3.65 -10.66
CA VAL A 104 23.87 -2.26 -10.40
C VAL A 104 23.55 -1.95 -8.94
N GLY A 105 23.39 -2.96 -8.09
CA GLY A 105 22.87 -2.72 -6.74
C GLY A 105 23.14 -3.84 -5.74
N ARG A 106 22.64 -3.64 -4.52
CA ARG A 106 22.68 -4.61 -3.43
C ARG A 106 21.27 -5.02 -3.07
N GLY A 107 21.10 -6.32 -2.88
CA GLY A 107 19.82 -6.93 -2.62
C GLY A 107 19.81 -7.79 -1.38
N ARG A 108 18.61 -8.09 -0.92
CA ARG A 108 18.35 -9.00 0.20
C ARG A 108 17.07 -9.77 -0.03
N GLY A 109 16.90 -10.86 0.67
CA GLY A 109 15.79 -11.76 0.44
C GLY A 109 15.54 -12.75 1.56
N LEU A 110 14.51 -13.56 1.31
CA LEU A 110 14.15 -14.70 2.14
C LEU A 110 13.86 -15.88 1.22
N VAL A 111 14.46 -17.03 1.51
CA VAL A 111 14.17 -18.29 0.83
C VAL A 111 13.52 -19.26 1.81
N ARG A 112 12.55 -20.04 1.32
CA ARG A 112 12.03 -21.23 1.99
C ARG A 112 12.35 -22.44 1.12
N ILE A 113 13.11 -23.37 1.68
CA ILE A 113 13.63 -24.57 1.02
C ILE A 113 12.91 -25.79 1.56
N VAL A 114 12.51 -26.68 0.67
CA VAL A 114 11.92 -27.99 0.96
C VAL A 114 12.83 -29.09 0.40
N ASP A 115 12.66 -30.32 0.86
CA ASP A 115 13.35 -31.48 0.28
C ASP A 115 12.46 -32.13 -0.78
N GLU A 116 12.84 -32.00 -2.05
CA GLU A 116 12.22 -32.63 -3.20
C GLU A 116 13.34 -33.19 -4.09
N ASP A 117 13.79 -34.39 -3.72
CA ASP A 117 15.00 -35.04 -4.24
C ASP A 117 16.26 -34.18 -4.04
N GLY A 118 16.37 -33.58 -2.85
CA GLY A 118 17.39 -32.59 -2.47
C GLY A 118 16.79 -31.22 -2.15
N PRO A 119 17.60 -30.28 -1.65
CA PRO A 119 17.13 -28.95 -1.28
C PRO A 119 16.63 -28.20 -2.52
N LYS A 120 15.35 -27.81 -2.51
CA LYS A 120 14.70 -27.01 -3.55
C LYS A 120 14.04 -25.77 -2.96
N ALA A 121 14.17 -24.63 -3.63
CA ALA A 121 13.44 -23.43 -3.24
C ALA A 121 11.94 -23.58 -3.56
N TRP A 122 11.09 -23.52 -2.53
CA TRP A 122 9.64 -23.43 -2.66
C TRP A 122 9.21 -21.98 -2.86
N THR A 123 9.66 -21.07 -2.00
CA THR A 123 9.46 -19.62 -2.17
C THR A 123 10.79 -18.90 -2.13
N PHE A 124 11.03 -17.99 -3.06
CA PHE A 124 12.24 -17.20 -3.14
C PHE A 124 11.89 -15.73 -3.35
N LEU A 125 12.22 -14.89 -2.37
CA LEU A 125 12.05 -13.44 -2.47
C LEU A 125 13.40 -12.79 -2.75
N THR A 126 13.52 -12.04 -3.84
CA THR A 126 14.66 -11.14 -4.09
C THR A 126 14.18 -9.70 -4.08
N THR A 127 14.91 -8.82 -3.39
CA THR A 127 14.58 -7.39 -3.33
C THR A 127 15.85 -6.57 -3.51
N LEU A 128 15.76 -5.44 -4.20
CA LEU A 128 16.82 -4.43 -4.21
C LEU A 128 16.57 -3.41 -3.10
N TYR A 129 17.59 -3.07 -2.32
CA TYR A 129 17.46 -2.04 -1.28
C TYR A 129 18.38 -0.83 -1.50
N GLU A 130 19.34 -0.93 -2.42
CA GLU A 130 20.33 0.12 -2.69
C GLU A 130 20.90 -0.03 -4.12
N LEU A 131 21.21 1.11 -4.76
CA LEU A 131 21.95 1.17 -6.02
C LEU A 131 23.42 1.53 -5.75
N LYS A 132 24.34 0.79 -6.36
CA LYS A 132 25.79 1.05 -6.27
C LYS A 132 26.11 2.42 -6.87
N ASP A 133 27.03 3.16 -6.25
CA ASP A 133 27.44 4.52 -6.63
C ASP A 133 26.33 5.60 -6.54
N HIS A 134 25.16 5.23 -6.05
CA HIS A 134 24.00 6.10 -5.86
C HIS A 134 23.36 5.88 -4.49
N GLU A 135 24.16 5.48 -3.50
CA GLU A 135 23.69 5.19 -2.16
C GLU A 135 23.14 6.44 -1.45
N GLU A 136 22.16 6.24 -0.57
CA GLU A 136 21.64 7.32 0.28
C GLU A 136 22.78 7.97 1.11
N PRO A 137 22.73 9.30 1.33
CA PRO A 137 23.76 10.04 2.04
C PRO A 137 23.63 9.86 3.57
N LYS A 138 23.85 8.63 4.03
CA LYS A 138 23.78 8.21 5.44
C LYS A 138 25.14 7.75 5.98
N GLY A 139 25.26 7.70 7.31
CA GLY A 139 26.51 7.32 7.98
C GLY A 139 27.69 8.22 7.60
N VAL A 140 28.72 7.63 7.00
CA VAL A 140 29.92 8.36 6.52
C VAL A 140 29.67 9.24 5.30
N ARG A 141 28.55 9.04 4.58
CA ARG A 141 28.13 9.84 3.42
C ARG A 141 27.20 11.01 3.78
N ARG A 142 27.01 11.29 5.08
CA ARG A 142 26.11 12.37 5.53
C ARG A 142 26.54 13.71 4.96
N PRO A 143 25.58 14.55 4.50
CA PRO A 143 25.91 15.90 4.05
C PRO A 143 26.41 16.72 5.24
N MET A 144 27.41 17.57 4.99
CA MET A 144 27.88 18.51 5.99
C MET A 144 26.88 19.66 6.13
N GLY A 145 26.38 19.89 7.34
CA GLY A 145 25.51 21.04 7.64
C GLY A 145 26.24 22.39 7.60
N ALA A 146 27.57 22.38 7.65
CA ALA A 146 28.41 23.56 7.54
C ALA A 146 29.66 23.27 6.70
N GLU A 147 29.99 24.20 5.80
CA GLU A 147 31.27 24.21 5.08
C GLU A 147 32.35 24.87 5.97
N HIS A 148 33.48 24.19 6.16
CA HIS A 148 34.60 24.70 6.96
C HIS A 148 35.34 25.84 6.23
N GLY A 149 35.76 26.87 6.97
CA GLY A 149 36.52 28.03 6.45
C GLY A 149 35.62 29.21 6.03
N ALA A 150 35.99 30.44 6.40
CA ALA A 150 35.17 31.62 6.11
C ALA A 150 35.24 32.02 4.62
N THR A 151 34.09 32.11 3.95
CA THR A 151 33.96 32.55 2.55
C THR A 151 32.96 33.69 2.47
N ARG A 152 33.18 34.66 1.57
CA ARG A 152 32.25 35.79 1.36
C ARG A 152 30.97 35.39 0.63
N GLU A 153 31.01 34.27 -0.08
CA GLU A 153 29.92 33.73 -0.91
C GLU A 153 29.14 32.62 -0.20
N ARG A 154 29.33 32.46 1.12
CA ARG A 154 28.70 31.39 1.90
C ARG A 154 27.18 31.49 1.83
N VAL A 155 26.54 30.40 1.39
CA VAL A 155 25.09 30.22 1.43
C VAL A 155 24.74 29.30 2.59
N THR A 156 23.88 29.74 3.48
CA THR A 156 23.36 28.97 4.61
C THR A 156 22.47 27.82 4.14
N TRP A 157 22.24 26.83 4.99
CA TRP A 157 21.30 25.75 4.69
C TRP A 157 19.90 26.29 4.33
N LEU A 158 19.40 27.25 5.12
CA LEU A 158 18.10 27.86 4.89
C LEU A 158 18.03 28.59 3.54
N GLU A 159 19.04 29.37 3.19
CA GLU A 159 19.10 30.05 1.89
C GLU A 159 19.16 29.04 0.73
N LYS A 160 19.90 27.93 0.88
CA LYS A 160 19.91 26.84 -0.12
C LYS A 160 18.51 26.24 -0.30
N ARG A 161 17.78 25.99 0.80
CA ARG A 161 16.40 25.47 0.75
C ARG A 161 15.45 26.48 0.07
N GLN A 162 15.51 27.75 0.47
CA GLN A 162 14.66 28.81 -0.08
C GLN A 162 14.93 29.03 -1.58
N ALA A 163 16.18 28.95 -2.00
CA ALA A 163 16.54 29.06 -3.42
C ALA A 163 16.00 27.88 -4.25
N GLU A 164 16.08 26.65 -3.72
CA GLU A 164 15.49 25.47 -4.37
C GLU A 164 13.97 25.62 -4.48
N ASP A 165 13.29 25.99 -3.40
CA ASP A 165 11.84 26.17 -3.38
C ASP A 165 11.36 27.26 -4.36
N ALA A 166 12.15 28.34 -4.50
CA ALA A 166 11.84 29.44 -5.42
C ALA A 166 12.09 29.07 -6.89
N ALA A 167 13.10 28.24 -7.18
CA ALA A 167 13.44 27.82 -8.53
C ALA A 167 12.52 26.69 -9.04
N LEU A 168 12.01 25.84 -8.16
CA LEU A 168 11.20 24.68 -8.53
C LEU A 168 9.90 25.08 -9.25
N GLY A 169 9.67 24.49 -10.41
CA GLY A 169 8.57 24.78 -11.33
C GLY A 169 8.63 26.13 -12.04
N VAL A 170 9.69 26.91 -11.84
CA VAL A 170 9.94 28.18 -12.55
C VAL A 170 11.19 28.02 -13.42
N ASP A 171 12.36 27.99 -12.79
CA ASP A 171 13.65 27.84 -13.46
C ASP A 171 14.06 26.37 -13.59
N THR A 172 13.57 25.52 -12.70
CA THR A 172 13.89 24.09 -12.62
C THR A 172 12.61 23.27 -12.64
N GLN A 173 12.43 22.38 -13.62
CA GLN A 173 11.31 21.44 -13.64
C GLN A 173 11.61 20.22 -12.77
N PRO A 174 10.62 19.65 -12.05
CA PRO A 174 10.82 18.40 -11.32
C PRO A 174 11.03 17.26 -12.32
N TYR A 175 11.92 16.31 -12.03
CA TYR A 175 12.04 15.08 -12.82
C TYR A 175 10.84 14.14 -12.56
N VAL A 176 10.35 14.11 -11.31
CA VAL A 176 9.15 13.37 -10.90
C VAL A 176 8.11 14.30 -10.30
N LEU A 177 6.89 14.31 -10.82
CA LEU A 177 5.74 14.93 -10.18
C LEU A 177 4.88 13.85 -9.51
N VAL A 178 4.64 14.01 -8.21
CA VAL A 178 3.78 13.13 -7.41
C VAL A 178 2.46 13.85 -7.12
N VAL A 179 1.37 13.35 -7.68
CA VAL A 179 0.02 13.91 -7.50
C VAL A 179 -0.66 13.21 -6.33
N GLY A 180 -0.84 13.94 -5.22
CA GLY A 180 -1.39 13.43 -3.96
C GLY A 180 -0.34 13.42 -2.86
N GLY A 181 -0.50 14.30 -1.87
CA GLY A 181 0.33 14.44 -0.68
C GLY A 181 -0.18 13.65 0.52
N GLY A 182 -0.72 12.46 0.22
CA GLY A 182 -1.08 11.39 1.15
C GLY A 182 0.12 10.79 1.89
N GLN A 183 -0.09 9.77 2.73
CA GLN A 183 1.04 8.99 3.27
C GLN A 183 1.92 8.38 2.17
N GLY A 184 1.33 7.96 1.05
CA GLY A 184 2.06 7.41 -0.09
C GLY A 184 2.93 8.47 -0.76
N GLY A 185 2.35 9.61 -1.12
CA GLY A 185 3.11 10.70 -1.76
C GLY A 185 4.22 11.25 -0.87
N ILE A 186 3.96 11.41 0.43
CA ILE A 186 4.96 11.86 1.40
C ILE A 186 6.07 10.81 1.60
N ALA A 187 5.73 9.52 1.72
CA ALA A 187 6.72 8.45 1.85
C ALA A 187 7.63 8.36 0.62
N LEU A 188 7.04 8.39 -0.59
CA LEU A 188 7.79 8.42 -1.84
C LEU A 188 8.63 9.69 -1.97
N GLY A 189 8.07 10.86 -1.67
CA GLY A 189 8.78 12.13 -1.69
C GLY A 189 10.01 12.14 -0.78
N ALA A 190 9.90 11.57 0.43
CA ALA A 190 11.03 11.41 1.33
C ALA A 190 12.10 10.47 0.75
N ARG A 191 11.69 9.35 0.13
CA ARG A 191 12.63 8.42 -0.53
C ARG A 191 13.38 9.09 -1.68
N LEU A 192 12.66 9.79 -2.56
CA LEU A 192 13.24 10.53 -3.69
C LEU A 192 14.18 11.64 -3.22
N ARG A 193 13.83 12.33 -2.14
CA ARG A 193 14.68 13.33 -1.48
C ARG A 193 16.00 12.74 -0.99
N GLN A 194 15.96 11.61 -0.28
CA GLN A 194 17.19 10.94 0.19
C GLN A 194 18.03 10.37 -0.96
N LEU A 195 17.41 9.97 -2.07
CA LEU A 195 18.11 9.49 -3.27
C LEU A 195 18.58 10.62 -4.20
N GLY A 196 18.30 11.88 -3.88
CA GLY A 196 18.67 13.04 -4.70
C GLY A 196 18.01 13.04 -6.07
N VAL A 197 16.76 12.54 -6.18
CA VAL A 197 15.96 12.65 -7.40
C VAL A 197 15.13 13.94 -7.33
N PRO A 198 15.24 14.85 -8.32
CA PRO A 198 14.42 16.07 -8.35
C PRO A 198 12.93 15.72 -8.42
N ALA A 199 12.21 15.95 -7.33
CA ALA A 199 10.82 15.56 -7.21
C ALA A 199 9.98 16.63 -6.53
N LEU A 200 8.69 16.67 -6.87
CA LEU A 200 7.72 17.55 -6.24
C LEU A 200 6.46 16.76 -5.89
N VAL A 201 6.02 16.86 -4.64
CA VAL A 201 4.71 16.37 -4.20
C VAL A 201 3.71 17.52 -4.22
N ILE A 202 2.53 17.31 -4.79
CA ILE A 202 1.46 18.32 -4.77
C ILE A 202 0.21 17.75 -4.09
N ASP A 203 -0.50 18.61 -3.37
CA ASP A 203 -1.79 18.27 -2.77
C ASP A 203 -2.75 19.45 -2.76
N LYS A 204 -4.02 19.15 -2.94
CA LYS A 204 -5.10 20.14 -2.92
C LYS A 204 -5.36 20.71 -1.52
N HIS A 205 -5.00 19.97 -0.48
CA HIS A 205 -5.27 20.36 0.89
C HIS A 205 -4.31 21.46 1.38
N PRO A 206 -4.75 22.30 2.34
CA PRO A 206 -3.94 23.39 2.84
C PRO A 206 -2.68 22.97 3.60
N ARG A 207 -2.71 21.83 4.30
CA ARG A 207 -1.56 21.30 5.03
C ARG A 207 -1.34 19.82 4.75
N PRO A 208 -0.09 19.33 4.72
CA PRO A 208 0.18 17.90 4.63
C PRO A 208 -0.57 17.15 5.74
N GLY A 209 -1.24 16.04 5.41
CA GLY A 209 -2.02 15.27 6.38
C GLY A 209 -3.48 15.69 6.54
N ASP A 210 -3.94 16.78 5.91
CA ASP A 210 -5.35 17.22 6.02
C ASP A 210 -6.33 16.22 5.41
N GLN A 211 -5.86 15.29 4.57
CA GLN A 211 -6.63 14.10 4.18
C GLN A 211 -7.06 13.20 5.35
N TRP A 212 -6.34 13.27 6.49
CA TRP A 212 -6.67 12.57 7.74
C TRP A 212 -7.40 13.49 8.71
N ARG A 213 -6.89 14.71 8.99
CA ARG A 213 -7.54 15.64 9.95
C ARG A 213 -8.98 15.96 9.59
N ASN A 214 -9.32 16.02 8.30
CA ASN A 214 -10.66 16.35 7.83
C ASN A 214 -11.61 15.13 7.76
N ARG A 215 -11.19 13.94 8.19
CA ARG A 215 -12.09 12.79 8.34
C ARG A 215 -12.98 12.94 9.57
N TYR A 216 -13.99 12.06 9.68
CA TYR A 216 -14.95 12.09 10.78
C TYR A 216 -14.28 12.03 12.15
N LYS A 217 -14.88 12.73 13.13
CA LYS A 217 -14.31 13.03 14.45
C LYS A 217 -13.72 11.82 15.19
N SER A 218 -14.38 10.66 15.11
CA SER A 218 -14.02 9.45 15.86
C SER A 218 -12.96 8.56 15.19
N LEU A 219 -12.45 8.91 14.01
CA LEU A 219 -11.55 8.02 13.27
C LEU A 219 -10.22 7.78 14.02
N CYS A 220 -9.96 6.50 14.29
CA CYS A 220 -8.66 5.94 14.62
C CYS A 220 -8.25 4.94 13.54
N LEU A 221 -6.94 4.71 13.36
CA LEU A 221 -6.46 3.64 12.51
C LEU A 221 -6.86 2.28 13.10
N HIS A 222 -7.27 1.35 12.24
CA HIS A 222 -7.58 -0.03 12.64
C HIS A 222 -6.34 -0.94 12.60
N ASP A 223 -5.29 -0.51 11.93
CA ASP A 223 -4.00 -1.19 11.91
C ASP A 223 -3.19 -0.79 13.15
N PRO A 224 -2.34 -1.68 13.69
CA PRO A 224 -1.58 -1.38 14.89
C PRO A 224 -0.32 -0.56 14.57
N VAL A 225 0.15 0.21 15.56
CA VAL A 225 1.26 1.18 15.44
C VAL A 225 2.53 0.63 14.78
N TRP A 226 2.87 -0.64 15.02
CA TRP A 226 4.03 -1.32 14.44
C TRP A 226 3.91 -1.53 12.93
N TYR A 227 2.68 -1.63 12.43
CA TYR A 227 2.34 -1.79 11.01
C TYR A 227 2.37 -0.45 10.26
N ASP A 228 2.17 0.67 10.97
CA ASP A 228 1.82 1.97 10.38
C ASP A 228 2.98 2.97 10.19
N HIS A 229 4.21 2.60 10.57
CA HIS A 229 5.37 3.48 10.44
C HIS A 229 5.59 4.04 9.02
N LEU A 230 6.23 5.20 8.93
CA LEU A 230 6.76 5.75 7.68
C LEU A 230 8.22 5.33 7.47
N PRO A 231 8.78 5.46 6.26
CA PRO A 231 10.19 5.18 6.06
C PRO A 231 11.07 6.14 6.88
N TYR A 232 12.26 5.70 7.30
CA TYR A 232 13.26 6.47 8.06
C TYR A 232 12.92 6.85 9.50
N LEU A 233 11.70 7.32 9.78
CA LEU A 233 11.25 7.72 11.12
C LEU A 233 10.05 6.87 11.54
N LYS A 234 10.27 6.03 12.55
CA LYS A 234 9.21 5.26 13.21
C LYS A 234 8.34 6.18 14.07
N PHE A 235 7.09 5.79 14.27
CA PHE A 235 6.25 6.48 15.25
C PHE A 235 6.90 6.37 16.64
N PRO A 236 6.76 7.40 17.50
CA PRO A 236 7.27 7.34 18.87
C PRO A 236 6.69 6.16 19.66
N GLU A 237 7.52 5.53 20.48
CA GLU A 237 7.19 4.31 21.24
C GLU A 237 6.00 4.46 22.20
N ASN A 238 5.68 5.69 22.63
CA ASN A 238 4.57 5.99 23.52
C ASN A 238 3.25 6.34 22.80
N TRP A 239 3.17 6.10 21.49
CA TRP A 239 1.94 6.29 20.75
C TRP A 239 0.89 5.23 21.10
N PRO A 240 -0.41 5.57 21.03
CA PRO A 240 -1.47 4.58 21.10
C PRO A 240 -1.26 3.51 20.02
N VAL A 241 -1.61 2.26 20.33
CA VAL A 241 -1.56 1.15 19.37
C VAL A 241 -2.40 1.47 18.13
N PHE A 242 -3.57 2.09 18.31
CA PHE A 242 -4.43 2.57 17.24
C PHE A 242 -4.38 4.10 17.19
N ALA A 243 -3.72 4.66 16.17
CA ALA A 243 -3.45 6.09 16.12
C ALA A 243 -4.70 6.91 15.70
N PRO A 244 -5.10 7.95 16.46
CA PRO A 244 -6.19 8.84 16.04
C PRO A 244 -5.83 9.67 14.79
N LYS A 245 -6.83 10.00 13.97
CA LYS A 245 -6.65 10.76 12.70
C LYS A 245 -5.86 12.05 12.86
N ASP A 246 -6.04 12.76 13.97
CA ASP A 246 -5.41 14.06 14.20
C ASP A 246 -3.91 13.89 14.44
N LYS A 247 -3.53 12.85 15.20
CA LYS A 247 -2.15 12.49 15.48
C LYS A 247 -1.40 12.05 14.21
N VAL A 248 -2.07 11.30 13.34
CA VAL A 248 -1.56 10.93 12.01
C VAL A 248 -1.38 12.17 11.13
N GLY A 249 -2.37 13.05 11.10
CA GLY A 249 -2.29 14.31 10.33
C GLY A 249 -1.12 15.19 10.76
N ASP A 250 -0.95 15.41 12.06
CA ASP A 250 0.15 16.20 12.62
C ASP A 250 1.51 15.53 12.38
N TRP A 251 1.57 14.20 12.43
CA TRP A 251 2.79 13.46 12.08
C TRP A 251 3.18 13.61 10.62
N LEU A 252 2.24 13.56 9.68
CA LEU A 252 2.54 13.77 8.26
C LEU A 252 3.05 15.18 7.98
N GLU A 253 2.49 16.18 8.65
CA GLU A 253 2.98 17.56 8.58
C GLU A 253 4.40 17.71 9.14
N PHE A 254 4.65 17.17 10.34
CA PHE A 254 5.99 17.10 10.94
C PHE A 254 6.99 16.37 10.04
N TYR A 255 6.61 15.20 9.55
CA TYR A 255 7.45 14.32 8.75
C TYR A 255 7.86 14.99 7.43
N THR A 256 6.91 15.61 6.72
CA THR A 256 7.17 16.36 5.48
C THR A 256 8.24 17.43 5.70
N ARG A 257 8.15 18.16 6.82
CA ARG A 257 9.11 19.22 7.18
C ARG A 257 10.49 18.67 7.55
N VAL A 258 10.56 17.67 8.44
CA VAL A 258 11.83 17.17 8.97
C VAL A 258 12.59 16.35 7.93
N MET A 259 11.88 15.66 7.03
CA MET A 259 12.48 14.94 5.91
C MET A 259 12.76 15.85 4.70
N GLU A 260 12.43 17.15 4.80
CA GLU A 260 12.63 18.17 3.75
C GLU A 260 12.04 17.75 2.39
N VAL A 261 10.82 17.22 2.41
CA VAL A 261 10.12 16.81 1.18
C VAL A 261 9.66 18.07 0.43
N PRO A 262 10.05 18.28 -0.85
CA PRO A 262 9.47 19.35 -1.67
C PRO A 262 7.98 19.10 -1.85
N TYR A 263 7.16 19.97 -1.26
CA TYR A 263 5.72 19.77 -1.14
C TYR A 263 4.98 21.08 -1.39
N TRP A 264 4.04 21.09 -2.35
CA TRP A 264 3.13 22.21 -2.57
C TRP A 264 1.71 21.85 -2.14
N SER A 265 1.30 22.43 -1.02
CA SER A 265 -0.11 22.48 -0.58
C SER A 265 -0.94 23.41 -1.46
N ASN A 266 -2.27 23.38 -1.31
CA ASN A 266 -3.21 24.21 -2.08
C ASN A 266 -2.93 24.20 -3.60
N THR A 267 -2.53 23.05 -4.12
CA THR A 267 -2.13 22.86 -5.53
C THR A 267 -2.92 21.71 -6.12
N ILE A 268 -3.74 22.01 -7.13
CA ILE A 268 -4.58 21.03 -7.81
C ILE A 268 -4.01 20.80 -9.20
N ALA A 269 -3.78 19.54 -9.58
CA ALA A 269 -3.58 19.20 -10.99
C ALA A 269 -4.92 19.15 -11.71
N THR A 270 -5.04 19.92 -12.78
CA THR A 270 -6.29 20.08 -13.54
C THR A 270 -6.28 19.27 -14.83
N SER A 271 -5.11 19.08 -15.44
CA SER A 271 -4.93 18.17 -16.57
C SER A 271 -3.46 17.76 -16.73
N ALA A 272 -3.22 16.63 -17.38
CA ALA A 272 -1.90 16.15 -17.75
C ALA A 272 -1.92 15.50 -19.14
N ALA A 273 -0.87 15.70 -19.93
CA ALA A 273 -0.70 15.06 -21.23
C ALA A 273 0.75 14.58 -21.36
N TYR A 274 0.96 13.40 -21.94
CA TYR A 274 2.29 12.88 -22.22
C TYR A 274 2.68 13.18 -23.66
N ASP A 275 3.90 13.68 -23.85
CA ASP A 275 4.52 13.88 -25.15
C ASP A 275 5.51 12.72 -25.40
N GLU A 276 5.15 11.81 -26.30
CA GLU A 276 5.97 10.63 -26.62
C GLU A 276 7.29 11.00 -27.33
N GLU A 277 7.34 12.12 -28.06
CA GLU A 277 8.56 12.56 -28.74
C GLU A 277 9.55 13.20 -27.76
N ALA A 278 9.04 14.01 -26.82
CA ALA A 278 9.86 14.64 -25.79
C ALA A 278 10.20 13.69 -24.62
N GLY A 279 9.40 12.63 -24.39
CA GLY A 279 9.53 11.76 -23.23
C GLY A 279 9.13 12.45 -21.92
N GLU A 280 8.28 13.47 -21.99
CA GLU A 280 7.90 14.34 -20.87
C GLU A 280 6.39 14.54 -20.77
N TRP A 281 5.90 14.80 -19.57
CA TRP A 281 4.54 15.22 -19.33
C TRP A 281 4.42 16.75 -19.43
N THR A 282 3.25 17.25 -19.81
CA THR A 282 2.80 18.62 -19.57
C THR A 282 1.64 18.56 -18.60
N VAL A 283 1.81 19.13 -17.41
CA VAL A 283 0.82 19.09 -16.33
C VAL A 283 0.37 20.51 -16.00
N HIS A 284 -0.92 20.78 -16.22
CA HIS A 284 -1.55 22.04 -15.83
C HIS A 284 -1.99 21.95 -14.38
N LEU A 285 -1.60 22.96 -13.60
CA LEU A 285 -1.89 23.06 -12.18
C LEU A 285 -2.59 24.39 -11.88
N GLU A 286 -3.42 24.40 -10.84
CA GLU A 286 -3.87 25.60 -10.15
C GLU A 286 -3.25 25.64 -8.76
N ARG A 287 -2.44 26.66 -8.48
CA ARG A 287 -1.79 26.87 -7.17
C ARG A 287 -2.18 28.23 -6.62
N GLU A 288 -2.82 28.24 -5.45
CA GLU A 288 -3.31 29.48 -4.83
C GLU A 288 -4.17 30.33 -5.80
N GLY A 289 -5.01 29.65 -6.61
CA GLY A 289 -5.86 30.29 -7.62
C GLY A 289 -5.14 30.80 -8.87
N LYS A 290 -3.85 30.48 -9.06
CA LYS A 290 -3.07 30.87 -10.24
C LYS A 290 -2.75 29.65 -11.09
N PRO A 291 -2.97 29.71 -12.43
CA PRO A 291 -2.59 28.64 -13.33
C PRO A 291 -1.06 28.61 -13.48
N LEU A 292 -0.49 27.41 -13.52
CA LEU A 292 0.90 27.17 -13.87
C LEU A 292 1.06 25.83 -14.58
N VAL A 293 2.22 25.61 -15.20
CA VAL A 293 2.51 24.38 -15.96
C VAL A 293 3.82 23.80 -15.47
N LEU A 294 3.81 22.49 -15.18
CA LEU A 294 5.02 21.71 -14.92
C LEU A 294 5.28 20.73 -16.05
N LYS A 295 6.56 20.41 -16.27
CA LYS A 295 7.01 19.47 -17.28
C LYS A 295 7.89 18.36 -16.70
N PRO A 296 7.32 17.39 -15.96
CA PRO A 296 8.09 16.29 -15.41
C PRO A 296 8.31 15.17 -16.41
N SER A 297 9.45 14.47 -16.31
CA SER A 297 9.67 13.24 -17.09
C SER A 297 8.77 12.11 -16.59
N HIS A 298 8.50 12.02 -15.28
CA HIS A 298 7.62 11.00 -14.69
C HIS A 298 6.45 11.59 -13.91
N LEU A 299 5.29 10.96 -14.04
CA LEU A 299 4.07 11.27 -13.29
C LEU A 299 3.70 10.10 -12.37
N VAL A 300 3.54 10.37 -11.08
CA VAL A 300 3.10 9.37 -10.10
C VAL A 300 1.72 9.75 -9.55
N MET A 301 0.74 8.87 -9.77
CA MET A 301 -0.59 8.95 -9.19
C MET A 301 -0.54 8.40 -7.76
N ALA A 302 -0.39 9.30 -6.79
CA ALA A 302 -0.42 9.01 -5.35
C ALA A 302 -1.75 9.43 -4.70
N THR A 303 -2.84 9.35 -5.46
CA THR A 303 -4.19 9.85 -5.09
C THR A 303 -4.95 8.94 -4.13
N GLY A 304 -4.37 7.79 -3.75
CA GLY A 304 -4.87 6.87 -2.74
C GLY A 304 -5.97 5.92 -3.24
N MET A 305 -5.92 4.67 -2.75
CA MET A 305 -6.95 3.64 -3.04
C MET A 305 -8.33 4.08 -2.54
N SER A 306 -8.38 4.81 -1.42
CA SER A 306 -9.60 5.42 -0.87
C SER A 306 -9.66 6.93 -1.13
N GLY A 307 -9.30 7.33 -2.35
CA GLY A 307 -9.14 8.73 -2.76
C GLY A 307 -10.34 9.35 -3.49
N LYS A 308 -11.06 8.58 -4.33
CA LYS A 308 -12.20 9.05 -5.15
C LYS A 308 -13.53 8.63 -4.50
N PRO A 309 -14.24 9.49 -3.76
CA PRO A 309 -15.50 9.10 -3.11
C PRO A 309 -16.52 8.57 -4.12
N ASN A 310 -17.15 7.44 -3.81
CA ASN A 310 -18.25 6.91 -4.63
C ASN A 310 -19.56 7.48 -4.10
N VAL A 311 -19.93 8.68 -4.57
CA VAL A 311 -21.16 9.36 -4.13
C VAL A 311 -22.33 8.91 -5.02
N PRO A 312 -23.32 8.18 -4.48
CA PRO A 312 -24.49 7.79 -5.26
C PRO A 312 -25.36 9.01 -5.58
N SER A 313 -26.06 8.95 -6.71
CA SER A 313 -27.13 9.89 -7.05
C SER A 313 -28.45 9.13 -7.05
N TYR A 314 -29.34 9.48 -6.13
CA TYR A 314 -30.66 8.87 -6.02
C TYR A 314 -31.75 9.84 -6.48
N PRO A 315 -32.81 9.36 -7.16
CA PRO A 315 -34.00 10.17 -7.39
C PRO A 315 -34.52 10.74 -6.07
N GLY A 316 -34.90 12.02 -6.06
CA GLY A 316 -35.43 12.71 -4.87
C GLY A 316 -34.37 13.21 -3.88
N SER A 317 -33.07 13.06 -4.16
CA SER A 317 -32.01 13.69 -3.37
C SER A 317 -32.15 15.21 -3.27
N ASP A 318 -32.71 15.87 -4.29
CA ASP A 318 -32.90 17.32 -4.37
C ASP A 318 -34.08 17.84 -3.52
N ILE A 319 -35.04 16.96 -3.17
CA ILE A 319 -36.22 17.31 -2.37
C ILE A 319 -36.11 16.87 -0.90
N PHE A 320 -35.10 16.07 -0.56
CA PHE A 320 -34.86 15.61 0.81
C PHE A 320 -34.57 16.81 1.73
N GLN A 321 -35.35 16.97 2.80
CA GLN A 321 -35.28 18.13 3.70
C GLN A 321 -34.19 18.00 4.76
N GLY A 322 -33.69 16.79 5.00
CA GLY A 322 -32.60 16.50 5.92
C GLY A 322 -31.21 16.74 5.32
N GLU A 323 -30.19 16.46 6.11
CA GLU A 323 -28.79 16.53 5.66
C GLU A 323 -28.40 15.25 4.91
N GLN A 324 -27.60 15.35 3.85
CA GLN A 324 -27.04 14.18 3.16
C GLN A 324 -25.61 14.43 2.70
N HIS A 325 -24.71 13.46 2.94
CA HIS A 325 -23.31 13.57 2.52
C HIS A 325 -22.63 12.21 2.47
N HIS A 326 -21.52 12.14 1.73
CA HIS A 326 -20.62 10.98 1.77
C HIS A 326 -19.84 10.93 3.09
N SER A 327 -19.46 9.74 3.56
CA SER A 327 -18.74 9.53 4.82
C SER A 327 -17.45 10.35 4.93
N SER A 328 -16.78 10.63 3.80
CA SER A 328 -15.59 11.48 3.73
C SER A 328 -15.84 12.95 4.06
N GLN A 329 -17.09 13.39 4.10
CA GLN A 329 -17.52 14.76 4.43
C GLN A 329 -18.30 14.81 5.76
N HIS A 330 -18.46 13.68 6.45
CA HIS A 330 -19.23 13.64 7.69
C HIS A 330 -18.51 14.42 8.80
N PRO A 331 -19.13 15.47 9.37
CA PRO A 331 -18.47 16.34 10.35
C PRO A 331 -18.31 15.70 11.74
N GLY A 332 -18.92 14.54 11.98
CA GLY A 332 -19.02 13.88 13.28
C GLY A 332 -20.45 13.89 13.83
N PRO A 333 -20.69 13.24 14.98
CA PRO A 333 -22.04 12.91 15.44
C PRO A 333 -22.74 14.04 16.23
N ASP A 334 -22.01 15.05 16.70
CA ASP A 334 -22.44 16.00 17.72
C ASP A 334 -23.77 16.73 17.40
N ALA A 335 -24.11 16.94 16.13
CA ALA A 335 -25.31 17.66 15.69
C ALA A 335 -26.56 16.77 15.52
N TYR A 336 -26.46 15.47 15.82
CA TYR A 336 -27.47 14.46 15.44
C TYR A 336 -28.12 13.74 16.63
N ALA A 337 -27.90 14.21 17.85
CA ALA A 337 -28.59 13.70 19.04
C ALA A 337 -30.11 13.76 18.88
N GLY A 338 -30.79 12.63 19.13
CA GLY A 338 -32.25 12.49 19.00
C GLY A 338 -32.78 12.53 17.55
N LYS A 339 -31.93 12.68 16.54
CA LYS A 339 -32.31 12.62 15.13
C LYS A 339 -32.36 11.19 14.62
N LYS A 340 -33.14 10.95 13.56
CA LYS A 340 -33.14 9.69 12.82
C LYS A 340 -32.08 9.71 11.73
N VAL A 341 -31.22 8.71 11.70
CA VAL A 341 -30.08 8.67 10.78
C VAL A 341 -30.08 7.36 10.00
N VAL A 342 -29.97 7.47 8.68
CA VAL A 342 -29.78 6.32 7.80
C VAL A 342 -28.35 6.31 7.27
N VAL A 343 -27.60 5.25 7.55
CA VAL A 343 -26.22 5.06 7.05
C VAL A 343 -26.25 3.99 5.97
N ILE A 344 -25.94 4.37 4.73
CA ILE A 344 -25.96 3.47 3.56
C ILE A 344 -24.57 2.87 3.36
N GLY A 345 -24.44 1.57 3.60
CA GLY A 345 -23.18 0.84 3.57
C GLY A 345 -22.92 0.07 4.88
N SER A 346 -21.97 -0.86 4.84
CA SER A 346 -21.71 -1.80 5.94
C SER A 346 -20.24 -2.15 6.13
N ASN A 347 -19.30 -1.31 5.67
CA ASN A 347 -17.84 -1.50 5.88
C ASN A 347 -17.33 -0.55 6.99
N ASN A 348 -16.00 -0.41 7.16
CA ASN A 348 -15.36 0.43 8.20
C ASN A 348 -16.07 1.77 8.48
N SER A 349 -16.22 2.65 7.48
CA SER A 349 -16.84 3.96 7.71
C SER A 349 -18.30 3.88 8.16
N ALA A 350 -19.04 2.84 7.79
CA ALA A 350 -20.43 2.70 8.22
C ALA A 350 -20.49 2.37 9.72
N PHE A 351 -19.72 1.38 10.16
CA PHE A 351 -19.69 0.97 11.56
C PHE A 351 -19.16 2.08 12.47
N ASP A 352 -18.05 2.73 12.12
CA ASP A 352 -17.49 3.83 12.94
C ASP A 352 -18.48 5.00 13.09
N ILE A 353 -19.16 5.36 12.00
CA ILE A 353 -20.13 6.46 12.01
C ILE A 353 -21.40 6.04 12.76
N CYS A 354 -21.89 4.82 12.58
CA CYS A 354 -23.03 4.30 13.33
C CYS A 354 -22.76 4.31 14.84
N GLY A 355 -21.60 3.81 15.28
CA GLY A 355 -21.20 3.81 16.68
C GLY A 355 -21.13 5.22 17.25
N ALA A 356 -20.43 6.13 16.57
CA ALA A 356 -20.30 7.52 17.01
C ALA A 356 -21.65 8.26 17.08
N LEU A 357 -22.56 8.03 16.14
CA LEU A 357 -23.91 8.61 16.16
C LEU A 357 -24.74 8.04 17.31
N TRP A 358 -24.68 6.73 17.51
CA TRP A 358 -25.37 6.04 18.60
C TRP A 358 -24.90 6.55 19.97
N GLU A 359 -23.60 6.77 20.17
CA GLU A 359 -23.03 7.33 21.41
C GLU A 359 -23.60 8.72 21.76
N THR A 360 -24.05 9.48 20.76
CA THR A 360 -24.70 10.79 20.96
C THR A 360 -26.22 10.73 21.08
N GLY A 361 -26.81 9.52 21.05
CA GLY A 361 -28.25 9.31 21.18
C GLY A 361 -29.04 9.50 19.89
N ALA A 362 -28.43 9.33 18.71
CA ALA A 362 -29.15 9.28 17.45
C ALA A 362 -29.90 7.93 17.29
N ASP A 363 -31.04 7.93 16.59
CA ASP A 363 -31.73 6.71 16.16
C ASP A 363 -31.15 6.25 14.82
N VAL A 364 -30.22 5.29 14.87
CA VAL A 364 -29.41 4.89 13.72
C VAL A 364 -29.96 3.63 13.05
N THR A 365 -30.10 3.68 11.72
CA THR A 365 -30.37 2.52 10.87
C THR A 365 -29.27 2.35 9.84
N MET A 366 -28.58 1.20 9.85
CA MET A 366 -27.64 0.79 8.82
C MET A 366 -28.38 0.09 7.67
N VAL A 367 -28.03 0.43 6.43
CA VAL A 367 -28.55 -0.27 5.23
C VAL A 367 -27.43 -1.10 4.61
N GLN A 368 -27.57 -2.43 4.71
CA GLN A 368 -26.65 -3.40 4.12
C GLN A 368 -27.15 -3.86 2.75
N ARG A 369 -26.34 -3.61 1.74
CA ARG A 369 -26.62 -4.02 0.35
C ARG A 369 -26.05 -5.39 -0.01
N SER A 370 -24.89 -5.71 0.55
CA SER A 370 -24.11 -6.90 0.21
C SER A 370 -23.35 -7.37 1.45
N SER A 371 -22.99 -8.66 1.46
CA SER A 371 -22.21 -9.26 2.54
C SER A 371 -20.94 -8.48 2.88
N THR A 372 -20.55 -8.53 4.15
CA THR A 372 -19.33 -7.93 4.66
C THR A 372 -18.57 -8.94 5.51
N HIS A 373 -17.25 -8.96 5.37
CA HIS A 373 -16.40 -9.72 6.28
C HIS A 373 -16.08 -8.87 7.51
N ILE A 374 -16.38 -9.36 8.71
CA ILE A 374 -16.03 -8.70 9.96
C ILE A 374 -14.99 -9.55 10.66
N VAL A 375 -13.96 -8.91 11.22
CA VAL A 375 -13.01 -9.55 12.14
C VAL A 375 -12.85 -8.65 13.36
N LYS A 376 -12.90 -9.21 14.58
CA LYS A 376 -12.68 -8.43 15.80
C LYS A 376 -11.23 -7.99 15.90
N SER A 377 -11.00 -6.72 16.23
CA SER A 377 -9.66 -6.12 16.31
C SER A 377 -8.74 -6.92 17.24
N ASP A 378 -9.16 -7.20 18.48
CA ASP A 378 -8.33 -7.93 19.46
C ASP A 378 -7.93 -9.32 18.96
N THR A 379 -8.84 -10.01 18.29
CA THR A 379 -8.60 -11.34 17.71
C THR A 379 -7.68 -11.25 16.49
N LEU A 380 -7.86 -10.26 15.62
CA LEU A 380 -6.96 -10.01 14.47
C LEU A 380 -5.55 -9.66 14.94
N MET A 381 -5.41 -8.80 15.95
CA MET A 381 -4.12 -8.39 16.50
C MET A 381 -3.39 -9.55 17.16
N ASP A 382 -4.11 -10.46 17.79
CA ASP A 382 -3.49 -11.61 18.43
C ASP A 382 -3.11 -12.70 17.43
N ILE A 383 -4.07 -13.14 16.60
CA ILE A 383 -3.90 -14.32 15.73
C ILE A 383 -3.29 -13.95 14.37
N GLY A 384 -3.71 -12.83 13.77
CA GLY A 384 -3.36 -12.48 12.39
C GLY A 384 -2.10 -11.63 12.26
N LEU A 385 -1.91 -10.67 13.16
CA LEU A 385 -0.80 -9.72 13.12
C LEU A 385 0.22 -9.91 14.25
N GLY A 386 -0.11 -10.71 15.25
CA GLY A 386 0.61 -10.81 16.52
C GLY A 386 2.09 -11.13 16.38
N ASP A 387 2.45 -12.07 15.51
CA ASP A 387 3.83 -12.52 15.35
C ASP A 387 4.69 -11.59 14.48
N LEU A 388 4.07 -10.59 13.84
CA LEU A 388 4.74 -9.67 12.92
C LEU A 388 4.71 -8.21 13.39
N TYR A 389 3.60 -7.76 13.99
CA TYR A 389 3.32 -6.35 14.26
C TYR A 389 2.72 -6.18 15.65
N SER A 390 3.45 -6.60 16.68
CA SER A 390 3.09 -6.42 18.09
C SER A 390 4.32 -6.24 18.98
N GLU A 391 4.11 -5.90 20.25
CA GLU A 391 5.18 -5.88 21.24
C GLU A 391 5.86 -7.26 21.40
N ARG A 392 5.08 -8.35 21.37
CA ARG A 392 5.59 -9.73 21.36
C ARG A 392 6.57 -9.96 20.21
N ALA A 393 6.26 -9.39 19.04
CA ALA A 393 7.08 -9.53 17.85
C ALA A 393 8.41 -8.78 18.03
N LEU A 394 8.35 -7.55 18.57
CA LEU A 394 9.56 -6.78 18.89
C LEU A 394 10.45 -7.50 19.92
N GLU A 395 9.85 -8.04 20.98
CA GLU A 395 10.57 -8.83 22.01
C GLU A 395 11.23 -10.08 21.40
N ALA A 396 10.62 -10.68 20.39
CA ALA A 396 11.17 -11.79 19.61
C ALA A 396 12.21 -11.37 18.55
N GLY A 397 12.54 -10.07 18.45
CA GLY A 397 13.51 -9.54 17.48
C GLY A 397 12.93 -9.30 16.07
N MET A 398 11.61 -9.36 15.91
CA MET A 398 10.93 -9.05 14.65
C MET A 398 10.82 -7.52 14.47
N THR A 399 11.82 -6.94 13.80
CA THR A 399 11.76 -5.54 13.39
C THR A 399 10.67 -5.32 12.33
N THR A 400 10.13 -4.10 12.23
CA THR A 400 9.19 -3.70 11.16
C THR A 400 9.70 -4.09 9.77
N GLU A 401 10.99 -3.87 9.51
CA GLU A 401 11.61 -4.16 8.22
C GLU A 401 11.68 -5.67 7.93
N LYS A 402 11.91 -6.49 8.96
CA LYS A 402 11.83 -7.96 8.83
C LYS A 402 10.38 -8.41 8.65
N ALA A 403 9.44 -7.87 9.42
CA ALA A 403 8.01 -8.19 9.29
C ALA A 403 7.48 -7.90 7.89
N ASP A 404 7.83 -6.74 7.33
CA ASP A 404 7.46 -6.36 5.97
C ASP A 404 8.02 -7.37 4.93
N LEU A 405 9.27 -7.84 5.11
CA LEU A 405 9.87 -8.83 4.21
C LEU A 405 9.30 -10.24 4.41
N VAL A 406 8.98 -10.66 5.63
CA VAL A 406 8.28 -11.93 5.89
C VAL A 406 6.94 -11.90 5.18
N PHE A 407 6.16 -10.83 5.34
CA PHE A 407 4.88 -10.66 4.65
C PHE A 407 5.07 -10.64 3.13
N ALA A 408 6.06 -9.91 2.62
CA ALA A 408 6.36 -9.86 1.20
C ALA A 408 6.85 -11.20 0.62
N SER A 409 7.48 -12.05 1.43
CA SER A 409 7.98 -13.35 0.97
C SER A 409 6.90 -14.40 0.73
N LEU A 410 5.63 -14.12 1.11
CA LEU A 410 4.50 -15.01 0.85
C LEU A 410 3.91 -14.67 -0.52
N PRO A 411 4.07 -15.54 -1.54
CA PRO A 411 3.50 -15.31 -2.86
C PRO A 411 1.97 -15.21 -2.77
N TYR A 412 1.39 -14.25 -3.48
CA TYR A 412 -0.05 -14.01 -3.41
C TYR A 412 -0.89 -15.22 -3.88
N LYS A 413 -0.33 -16.08 -4.75
CA LYS A 413 -0.99 -17.30 -5.23
C LYS A 413 -1.39 -18.23 -4.09
N ILE A 414 -0.48 -18.43 -3.15
CA ILE A 414 -0.64 -19.37 -2.03
C ILE A 414 -0.97 -18.68 -0.70
N MET A 415 -0.94 -17.34 -0.65
CA MET A 415 -1.21 -16.59 0.58
C MET A 415 -2.55 -16.98 1.23
N HIS A 416 -3.58 -17.28 0.44
CA HIS A 416 -4.88 -17.71 0.94
C HIS A 416 -4.79 -18.99 1.81
N GLU A 417 -3.91 -19.93 1.49
CA GLU A 417 -3.70 -21.19 2.23
C GLU A 417 -3.15 -20.93 3.64
N PHE A 418 -2.35 -19.87 3.82
CA PHE A 418 -1.85 -19.46 5.14
C PHE A 418 -2.90 -18.67 5.93
N GLN A 419 -3.81 -17.98 5.24
CA GLN A 419 -4.83 -17.14 5.89
C GLN A 419 -6.01 -17.97 6.38
N ILE A 420 -6.48 -18.97 5.62
CA ILE A 420 -7.65 -19.78 5.98
C ILE A 420 -7.55 -20.37 7.41
N PRO A 421 -6.45 -21.03 7.83
CA PRO A 421 -6.34 -21.57 9.19
C PRO A 421 -6.37 -20.50 10.28
N LEU A 422 -5.90 -19.28 9.99
CA LEU A 422 -5.97 -18.17 10.93
C LEU A 422 -7.42 -17.71 11.09
N TYR A 423 -8.14 -17.48 9.98
CA TYR A 423 -9.55 -17.07 10.04
C TYR A 423 -10.47 -18.17 10.60
N ASP A 424 -10.16 -19.45 10.41
CA ASP A 424 -10.87 -20.54 11.08
C ASP A 424 -10.71 -20.48 12.61
N GLN A 425 -9.51 -20.18 13.11
CA GLN A 425 -9.28 -19.95 14.55
C GLN A 425 -10.04 -18.72 15.05
N MET A 426 -10.05 -17.63 14.28
CA MET A 426 -10.80 -16.42 14.62
C MET A 426 -12.32 -16.69 14.64
N ARG A 427 -12.82 -17.48 13.70
CA ARG A 427 -14.22 -17.93 13.64
C ARG A 427 -14.61 -18.71 14.87
N GLU A 428 -13.76 -19.63 15.30
CA GLU A 428 -14.02 -20.44 16.51
C GLU A 428 -13.95 -19.58 17.77
N ARG A 429 -12.92 -18.73 17.90
CA ARG A 429 -12.73 -17.85 19.07
C ARG A 429 -13.90 -16.88 19.27
N ASP A 430 -14.38 -16.27 18.19
CA ASP A 430 -15.44 -15.26 18.24
C ASP A 430 -16.80 -15.81 17.79
N LYS A 431 -17.01 -17.14 17.89
CA LYS A 431 -18.22 -17.81 17.41
C LYS A 431 -19.52 -17.17 17.93
N ASP A 432 -19.58 -16.89 19.23
CA ASP A 432 -20.76 -16.29 19.87
C ASP A 432 -21.10 -14.90 19.29
N PHE A 433 -20.10 -14.14 18.87
CA PHE A 433 -20.29 -12.85 18.21
C PHE A 433 -20.89 -13.04 16.81
N TYR A 434 -20.33 -13.95 16.00
CA TYR A 434 -20.85 -14.20 14.64
C TYR A 434 -22.26 -14.79 14.66
N ASP A 435 -22.58 -15.65 15.63
CA ASP A 435 -23.93 -16.19 15.83
C ASP A 435 -24.94 -15.06 16.11
N ARG A 436 -24.59 -14.09 16.98
CA ARG A 436 -25.45 -12.93 17.26
C ARG A 436 -25.61 -12.00 16.06
N MET A 437 -24.53 -11.70 15.34
CA MET A 437 -24.60 -10.90 14.11
C MET A 437 -25.55 -11.54 13.08
N THR A 438 -25.45 -12.86 12.90
CA THR A 438 -26.33 -13.63 12.01
C THR A 438 -27.79 -13.60 12.51
N ALA A 439 -28.00 -13.75 13.83
CA ALA A 439 -29.33 -13.66 14.43
C ALA A 439 -29.96 -12.27 14.30
N ALA A 440 -29.16 -11.21 14.31
CA ALA A 440 -29.57 -9.83 14.03
C ALA A 440 -29.89 -9.58 12.54
N GLY A 441 -29.62 -10.56 11.66
CA GLY A 441 -29.88 -10.51 10.23
C GLY A 441 -28.70 -10.03 9.39
N PHE A 442 -27.53 -9.76 9.98
CA PHE A 442 -26.38 -9.24 9.24
C PHE A 442 -25.81 -10.28 8.27
N ASP A 443 -25.62 -9.89 7.02
CA ASP A 443 -25.06 -10.71 5.95
C ASP A 443 -23.53 -10.73 6.07
N LEU A 444 -23.01 -11.79 6.70
CA LEU A 444 -21.58 -12.02 6.89
C LEU A 444 -20.98 -12.89 5.78
N ASP A 445 -19.73 -12.61 5.43
CA ASP A 445 -18.93 -13.53 4.61
C ASP A 445 -17.51 -13.72 5.18
N TRP A 446 -16.78 -14.69 4.63
CA TRP A 446 -15.42 -15.05 5.03
C TRP A 446 -14.39 -14.82 3.91
N GLY A 447 -14.72 -13.95 2.95
CA GLY A 447 -14.04 -13.89 1.65
C GLY A 447 -14.49 -14.99 0.70
N ASP A 448 -14.18 -14.85 -0.59
CA ASP A 448 -14.64 -15.76 -1.65
C ASP A 448 -14.21 -17.23 -1.44
N ASP A 449 -13.13 -17.46 -0.70
CA ASP A 449 -12.51 -18.77 -0.43
C ASP A 449 -12.21 -19.00 1.07
N GLY A 450 -12.82 -18.22 1.97
CA GLY A 450 -12.58 -18.36 3.42
C GLY A 450 -11.28 -17.72 3.94
N SER A 451 -10.51 -17.04 3.07
CA SER A 451 -9.22 -16.43 3.43
C SER A 451 -9.33 -15.06 4.11
N GLY A 452 -10.55 -14.61 4.42
CA GLY A 452 -10.83 -13.45 5.26
C GLY A 452 -10.33 -12.11 4.72
N LEU A 453 -10.03 -11.19 5.63
CA LEU A 453 -9.74 -9.78 5.35
C LEU A 453 -8.55 -9.56 4.40
N PHE A 454 -7.40 -10.21 4.62
CA PHE A 454 -6.17 -9.84 3.88
C PHE A 454 -6.30 -10.11 2.37
N MET A 455 -6.71 -11.31 1.99
CA MET A 455 -6.90 -11.64 0.57
C MET A 455 -8.03 -10.83 -0.06
N LYS A 456 -9.10 -10.56 0.71
CA LYS A 456 -10.21 -9.71 0.26
C LYS A 456 -9.75 -8.28 -0.02
N TYR A 457 -8.90 -7.70 0.85
CA TYR A 457 -8.29 -6.40 0.61
C TYR A 457 -7.43 -6.42 -0.66
N LEU A 458 -6.57 -7.43 -0.82
CA LEU A 458 -5.68 -7.52 -1.98
C LEU A 458 -6.45 -7.70 -3.30
N ARG A 459 -7.52 -8.50 -3.31
CA ARG A 459 -8.32 -8.78 -4.52
C ARG A 459 -9.19 -7.58 -4.92
N ARG A 460 -9.88 -6.92 -3.98
CA ARG A 460 -10.92 -5.91 -4.31
C ARG A 460 -10.90 -4.60 -3.53
N GLY A 461 -9.97 -4.43 -2.57
CA GLY A 461 -9.79 -3.19 -1.80
C GLY A 461 -10.99 -2.77 -0.94
N SER A 462 -11.97 -3.66 -0.71
CA SER A 462 -13.25 -3.29 -0.08
C SER A 462 -14.03 -4.48 0.48
N GLY A 463 -15.09 -4.20 1.25
CA GLY A 463 -16.06 -5.21 1.72
C GLY A 463 -15.69 -5.88 3.03
N TYR A 464 -14.92 -5.21 3.88
CA TYR A 464 -14.54 -5.70 5.18
C TYR A 464 -14.69 -4.61 6.25
N TYR A 465 -14.68 -5.04 7.50
CA TYR A 465 -14.60 -4.19 8.68
C TYR A 465 -13.70 -4.87 9.74
N ILE A 466 -12.79 -4.09 10.33
CA ILE A 466 -12.05 -4.49 11.53
C ILE A 466 -12.81 -3.93 12.73
N ASP A 467 -13.49 -4.79 13.47
CA ASP A 467 -14.38 -4.37 14.53
C ASP A 467 -13.65 -3.90 15.78
N VAL A 468 -13.89 -2.64 16.13
CA VAL A 468 -13.42 -1.98 17.36
C VAL A 468 -14.55 -1.77 18.38
N GLY A 469 -15.71 -2.41 18.17
CA GLY A 469 -16.83 -2.47 19.12
C GLY A 469 -18.19 -2.08 18.53
N ALA A 470 -18.22 -1.33 17.43
CA ALA A 470 -19.49 -0.86 16.84
C ALA A 470 -20.33 -2.00 16.23
N ALA A 471 -19.75 -3.15 15.89
CA ALA A 471 -20.55 -4.30 15.43
C ALA A 471 -21.42 -4.90 16.54
N GLU A 472 -21.01 -4.80 17.80
CA GLU A 472 -21.79 -5.27 18.94
C GLU A 472 -23.16 -4.57 19.01
N LEU A 473 -23.22 -3.27 18.68
CA LEU A 473 -24.47 -2.51 18.64
C LEU A 473 -25.45 -3.04 17.59
N VAL A 474 -24.95 -3.57 16.47
CA VAL A 474 -25.78 -4.21 15.44
C VAL A 474 -26.20 -5.60 15.92
N ALA A 475 -25.27 -6.37 16.51
CA ALA A 475 -25.54 -7.70 17.06
C ALA A 475 -26.65 -7.67 18.14
N ASP A 476 -26.68 -6.60 18.94
CA ASP A 476 -27.63 -6.41 20.04
C ASP A 476 -28.91 -5.66 19.60
N GLY A 477 -28.98 -5.21 18.34
CA GLY A 477 -30.14 -4.53 17.77
C GLY A 477 -30.31 -3.07 18.20
N GLU A 478 -29.29 -2.47 18.82
CA GLU A 478 -29.29 -1.06 19.23
C GLU A 478 -29.05 -0.11 18.04
N VAL A 479 -28.25 -0.54 17.07
CA VAL A 479 -28.23 0.02 15.72
C VAL A 479 -29.10 -0.86 14.83
N LYS A 480 -30.16 -0.29 14.27
CA LYS A 480 -31.12 -1.04 13.43
C LYS A 480 -30.45 -1.46 12.12
N LEU A 481 -30.85 -2.60 11.58
CA LEU A 481 -30.37 -3.11 10.31
C LEU A 481 -31.51 -3.21 9.29
N ALA A 482 -31.27 -2.71 8.08
CA ALA A 482 -32.13 -2.89 6.92
C ALA A 482 -31.32 -3.45 5.75
N HIS A 483 -31.98 -4.17 4.83
CA HIS A 483 -31.32 -4.78 3.67
C HIS A 483 -31.88 -4.25 2.36
N GLY A 484 -31.01 -4.12 1.36
CA GLY A 484 -31.43 -3.89 -0.03
C GLY A 484 -30.78 -2.67 -0.69
N GLN A 485 -31.30 -2.35 -1.87
CA GLN A 485 -30.88 -1.18 -2.64
C GLN A 485 -31.78 0.01 -2.31
N VAL A 486 -31.18 1.20 -2.27
CA VAL A 486 -31.94 2.45 -2.19
C VAL A 486 -32.52 2.75 -3.58
N SER A 487 -33.83 2.90 -3.65
CA SER A 487 -34.56 3.25 -4.87
C SER A 487 -34.63 4.77 -5.08
N ARG A 488 -35.01 5.51 -4.03
CA ARG A 488 -35.16 6.98 -4.05
C ARG A 488 -35.16 7.56 -2.64
N LEU A 489 -35.05 8.88 -2.55
CA LEU A 489 -35.35 9.64 -1.33
C LEU A 489 -36.72 10.33 -1.50
N THR A 490 -37.44 10.51 -0.40
CA THR A 490 -38.60 11.40 -0.32
C THR A 490 -38.19 12.71 0.37
N GLU A 491 -39.13 13.58 0.70
CA GLU A 491 -38.83 14.77 1.51
C GLU A 491 -38.25 14.40 2.90
N THR A 492 -38.57 13.23 3.45
CA THR A 492 -38.28 12.88 4.85
C THR A 492 -37.81 11.44 5.08
N ALA A 493 -37.58 10.64 4.03
CA ALA A 493 -37.21 9.24 4.15
C ALA A 493 -36.31 8.72 3.02
N VAL A 494 -35.58 7.65 3.31
CA VAL A 494 -34.91 6.78 2.33
C VAL A 494 -35.86 5.63 1.99
N VAL A 495 -36.11 5.38 0.70
CA VAL A 495 -36.99 4.30 0.24
C VAL A 495 -36.17 3.21 -0.44
N LEU A 496 -36.30 1.98 0.05
CA LEU A 496 -35.64 0.81 -0.53
C LEU A 496 -36.47 0.22 -1.70
N GLU A 497 -35.85 -0.60 -2.54
CA GLU A 497 -36.50 -1.23 -3.71
C GLU A 497 -37.70 -2.12 -3.34
N ASP A 498 -37.73 -2.68 -2.13
CA ASP A 498 -38.85 -3.49 -1.62
C ASP A 498 -40.04 -2.66 -1.11
N GLY A 499 -39.92 -1.32 -1.15
CA GLY A 499 -40.91 -0.38 -0.67
C GLY A 499 -40.75 0.01 0.82
N THR A 500 -39.76 -0.52 1.52
CA THR A 500 -39.45 -0.10 2.90
C THR A 500 -39.09 1.38 2.93
N GLU A 501 -39.77 2.15 3.78
CA GLU A 501 -39.48 3.57 4.00
C GLU A 501 -38.78 3.76 5.36
N LEU A 502 -37.60 4.36 5.33
CA LEU A 502 -36.76 4.65 6.49
C LEU A 502 -36.75 6.16 6.75
N PRO A 503 -37.51 6.69 7.72
CA PRO A 503 -37.49 8.11 8.04
C PRO A 503 -36.09 8.58 8.44
N ALA A 504 -35.65 9.72 7.92
CA ALA A 504 -34.30 10.21 8.11
C ALA A 504 -34.26 11.74 8.20
N ASP A 505 -33.56 12.25 9.20
CA ASP A 505 -33.12 13.65 9.28
C ASP A 505 -31.68 13.81 8.73
N LEU A 506 -30.94 12.69 8.65
CA LEU A 506 -29.59 12.60 8.06
C LEU A 506 -29.46 11.31 7.24
N VAL A 507 -28.87 11.41 6.05
CA VAL A 507 -28.42 10.28 5.24
C VAL A 507 -26.91 10.32 5.04
N VAL A 508 -26.20 9.28 5.50
CA VAL A 508 -24.76 9.16 5.29
C VAL A 508 -24.47 8.11 4.23
N TYR A 509 -23.81 8.50 3.13
CA TYR A 509 -23.33 7.56 2.13
C TYR A 509 -21.96 7.00 2.55
N ALA A 510 -21.97 5.84 3.20
CA ALA A 510 -20.77 5.04 3.50
C ALA A 510 -20.47 4.06 2.36
N THR A 511 -20.53 4.57 1.12
CA THR A 511 -20.58 3.82 -0.14
C THR A 511 -19.20 3.55 -0.78
N GLY A 512 -18.13 3.83 -0.04
CA GLY A 512 -16.75 3.51 -0.41
C GLY A 512 -16.15 4.45 -1.45
N TYR A 513 -15.16 3.97 -2.18
CA TYR A 513 -14.36 4.75 -3.11
C TYR A 513 -14.28 4.04 -4.47
N GLY A 514 -14.14 4.83 -5.54
CA GLY A 514 -13.86 4.36 -6.89
C GLY A 514 -12.39 4.00 -7.10
N SER A 515 -12.10 3.44 -8.28
CA SER A 515 -10.73 3.05 -8.66
C SER A 515 -9.80 4.25 -8.83
N MET A 516 -8.49 4.03 -8.59
CA MET A 516 -7.43 4.99 -8.94
C MET A 516 -7.37 5.25 -10.45
N ASN A 517 -7.82 4.31 -11.30
CA ASN A 517 -8.02 4.55 -12.74
C ASN A 517 -8.92 5.74 -13.00
N GLY A 518 -9.97 5.92 -12.19
CA GLY A 518 -10.88 7.04 -12.34
C GLY A 518 -10.20 8.40 -12.10
N TRP A 519 -9.08 8.46 -11.40
CA TRP A 519 -8.27 9.67 -11.32
C TRP A 519 -7.39 9.88 -12.55
N ALA A 520 -6.85 8.80 -13.12
CA ALA A 520 -6.10 8.87 -14.37
C ALA A 520 -7.01 9.30 -15.54
N ALA A 521 -8.24 8.79 -15.58
CA ALA A 521 -9.24 9.17 -16.58
C ALA A 521 -9.60 10.66 -16.51
N ASP A 522 -9.87 11.17 -15.30
CA ASP A 522 -10.20 12.58 -15.07
C ASP A 522 -9.03 13.52 -15.36
N LEU A 523 -7.81 13.16 -14.93
CA LEU A 523 -6.65 14.04 -15.02
C LEU A 523 -5.95 13.97 -16.39
N ILE A 524 -5.87 12.79 -16.99
CA ILE A 524 -5.11 12.55 -18.22
C ILE A 524 -6.06 12.35 -19.40
N SER A 525 -6.68 11.17 -19.48
CA SER A 525 -7.73 10.83 -20.44
C SER A 525 -8.24 9.40 -20.16
N GLN A 526 -9.45 9.10 -20.64
CA GLN A 526 -9.97 7.72 -20.61
C GLN A 526 -9.07 6.77 -21.43
N GLU A 527 -8.52 7.22 -22.56
CA GLU A 527 -7.63 6.39 -23.40
C GLU A 527 -6.39 5.94 -22.62
N VAL A 528 -5.76 6.83 -21.84
CA VAL A 528 -4.60 6.46 -21.01
C VAL A 528 -5.02 5.55 -19.86
N ALA A 529 -6.18 5.79 -19.24
CA ALA A 529 -6.70 4.91 -18.19
C ALA A 529 -6.94 3.48 -18.72
N ASP A 530 -7.50 3.36 -19.92
CA ASP A 530 -7.73 2.09 -20.62
C ASP A 530 -6.42 1.43 -21.05
N ARG A 531 -5.45 2.21 -21.51
CA ARG A 531 -4.09 1.75 -21.87
C ARG A 531 -3.37 1.16 -20.67
N VAL A 532 -3.48 1.76 -19.48
CA VAL A 532 -2.95 1.19 -18.24
C VAL A 532 -3.73 -0.05 -17.83
N GLY A 533 -5.04 -0.04 -18.01
CA GLY A 533 -5.95 -1.05 -17.50
C GLY A 533 -6.12 -0.99 -16.00
N LYS A 534 -6.84 -1.96 -15.43
CA LYS A 534 -7.19 -1.97 -14.01
C LYS A 534 -5.98 -1.78 -13.07
N VAL A 535 -6.13 -0.88 -12.10
CA VAL A 535 -5.21 -0.67 -10.98
C VAL A 535 -5.81 -1.33 -9.76
N TRP A 536 -5.02 -2.12 -9.03
CA TRP A 536 -5.44 -2.99 -7.93
C TRP A 536 -6.13 -4.30 -8.34
N GLY A 537 -5.99 -5.31 -7.48
CA GLY A 537 -6.46 -6.68 -7.69
C GLY A 537 -5.33 -7.59 -8.16
N LEU A 538 -5.60 -8.90 -8.13
CA LEU A 538 -4.61 -9.94 -8.47
C LEU A 538 -5.03 -10.75 -9.71
N GLY A 539 -6.28 -10.59 -10.14
CA GLY A 539 -6.88 -11.41 -11.19
C GLY A 539 -7.24 -12.81 -10.75
N SER A 540 -7.76 -12.91 -9.53
CA SER A 540 -8.05 -14.20 -8.91
C SER A 540 -9.37 -14.84 -9.37
N ASP A 541 -10.09 -14.25 -10.34
CA ASP A 541 -11.46 -14.65 -10.72
C ASP A 541 -12.42 -14.68 -9.51
N THR A 542 -12.27 -13.70 -8.61
CA THR A 542 -13.11 -13.54 -7.41
C THR A 542 -13.98 -12.29 -7.53
N THR A 543 -14.91 -12.10 -6.58
CA THR A 543 -15.82 -10.95 -6.54
C THR A 543 -15.07 -9.61 -6.68
N LYS A 544 -15.35 -8.88 -7.77
CA LYS A 544 -14.72 -7.60 -8.16
C LYS A 544 -13.22 -7.69 -8.55
N ASP A 545 -12.67 -8.89 -8.70
CA ASP A 545 -11.31 -9.14 -9.18
C ASP A 545 -11.31 -10.15 -10.34
N PRO A 546 -11.79 -9.74 -11.52
CA PRO A 546 -11.86 -10.63 -12.69
C PRO A 546 -10.44 -11.04 -13.13
N GLY A 547 -10.26 -12.28 -13.58
CA GLY A 547 -9.00 -12.81 -14.11
C GLY A 547 -8.63 -12.25 -15.49
N PRO A 548 -7.47 -12.59 -16.05
CA PRO A 548 -6.59 -13.66 -15.59
C PRO A 548 -5.70 -13.25 -14.42
N TRP A 549 -5.11 -14.27 -13.77
CA TRP A 549 -4.13 -14.15 -12.69
C TRP A 549 -2.87 -13.43 -13.13
N GLU A 550 -2.40 -12.48 -12.31
CA GLU A 550 -1.30 -11.56 -12.65
C GLU A 550 -0.03 -11.76 -11.80
N GLY A 551 -0.07 -12.66 -10.81
CA GLY A 551 1.02 -12.88 -9.85
C GLY A 551 1.17 -11.77 -8.79
N GLU A 552 0.93 -10.52 -9.16
CA GLU A 552 1.13 -9.32 -8.36
C GLU A 552 -0.04 -8.33 -8.45
N GLN A 553 -0.07 -7.35 -7.53
CA GLN A 553 -1.04 -6.25 -7.60
C GLN A 553 -0.98 -5.53 -8.96
N ARG A 554 -2.16 -5.31 -9.56
CA ARG A 554 -2.22 -4.69 -10.89
C ARG A 554 -1.74 -3.25 -10.88
N ASN A 555 -0.75 -2.95 -11.74
CA ASN A 555 -0.19 -1.61 -11.97
C ASN A 555 0.29 -0.83 -10.73
N MET A 556 0.36 -1.45 -9.54
CA MET A 556 0.80 -0.79 -8.31
C MET A 556 2.32 -0.87 -8.15
N TRP A 557 2.95 0.30 -7.95
CA TRP A 557 4.37 0.46 -7.60
C TRP A 557 5.37 -0.01 -8.68
N LYS A 558 4.88 -0.21 -9.90
CA LYS A 558 5.62 -0.84 -10.99
C LYS A 558 5.36 -0.13 -12.34
N PRO A 559 6.18 -0.38 -13.38
CA PRO A 559 5.99 0.22 -14.69
C PRO A 559 4.62 -0.17 -15.27
N THR A 560 3.97 0.78 -15.95
CA THR A 560 2.67 0.55 -16.60
C THR A 560 2.81 0.56 -18.12
N GLN A 561 1.74 0.20 -18.82
CA GLN A 561 1.66 0.28 -20.29
C GLN A 561 1.69 1.73 -20.82
N GLN A 562 1.41 2.71 -19.96
CA GLN A 562 1.70 4.11 -20.26
C GLN A 562 3.11 4.42 -19.75
N GLU A 563 4.02 4.71 -20.66
CA GLU A 563 5.37 5.11 -20.29
C GLU A 563 5.35 6.29 -19.32
N ASN A 564 6.26 6.23 -18.36
CA ASN A 564 6.48 7.26 -17.36
C ASN A 564 5.27 7.61 -16.47
N LEU A 565 4.22 6.77 -16.46
CA LEU A 565 3.10 6.82 -15.52
C LEU A 565 3.21 5.71 -14.47
N TRP A 566 3.02 6.07 -13.21
CA TRP A 566 3.14 5.17 -12.06
C TRP A 566 1.96 5.33 -11.11
N PHE A 567 1.57 4.25 -10.41
CA PHE A 567 0.57 4.31 -9.35
C PHE A 567 1.20 3.94 -8.00
N HIS A 568 0.93 4.76 -7.00
CA HIS A 568 1.42 4.53 -5.64
C HIS A 568 0.30 4.77 -4.63
N GLY A 569 0.12 3.83 -3.71
CA GLY A 569 -0.98 3.86 -2.74
C GLY A 569 -1.01 2.59 -1.90
N GLY A 570 -2.10 2.44 -1.16
CA GLY A 570 -2.27 1.40 -0.14
C GLY A 570 -2.36 1.99 1.26
N ASN A 571 -2.38 1.11 2.27
CA ASN A 571 -2.26 1.51 3.67
C ASN A 571 -0.84 2.02 4.00
N LEU A 572 -0.59 2.40 5.26
CA LEU A 572 0.71 2.95 5.70
C LEU A 572 1.85 1.93 5.50
N HIS A 573 1.63 0.66 5.84
CA HIS A 573 2.58 -0.43 5.55
C HIS A 573 2.96 -0.49 4.07
N GLN A 574 1.98 -0.58 3.15
CA GLN A 574 2.26 -0.68 1.72
C GLN A 574 2.94 0.58 1.18
N SER A 575 2.52 1.75 1.67
CA SER A 575 3.16 3.03 1.34
C SER A 575 4.63 3.06 1.78
N ARG A 576 4.93 2.60 3.00
CA ARG A 576 6.31 2.49 3.52
C ARG A 576 7.14 1.48 2.73
N HIS A 577 6.62 0.27 2.56
CA HIS A 577 7.38 -0.85 1.98
C HIS A 577 7.66 -0.62 0.50
N TYR A 578 6.62 -0.33 -0.30
CA TYR A 578 6.74 -0.26 -1.75
C TYR A 578 7.25 1.09 -2.27
N SER A 579 7.27 2.15 -1.45
CA SER A 579 7.91 3.42 -1.84
C SER A 579 9.42 3.26 -2.08
N LEU A 580 10.09 2.29 -1.43
CA LEU A 580 11.50 2.00 -1.68
C LEU A 580 11.71 1.54 -3.13
N TYR A 581 11.00 0.52 -3.57
CA TYR A 581 11.20 -0.06 -4.90
C TYR A 581 10.78 0.90 -6.02
N LEU A 582 9.72 1.68 -5.81
CA LEU A 582 9.35 2.73 -6.76
C LEU A 582 10.42 3.83 -6.83
N ALA A 583 10.95 4.26 -5.68
CA ALA A 583 11.99 5.29 -5.66
C ALA A 583 13.32 4.82 -6.29
N LEU A 584 13.71 3.56 -6.08
CA LEU A 584 14.90 2.98 -6.71
C LEU A 584 14.74 2.87 -8.23
N GLN A 585 13.57 2.49 -8.73
CA GLN A 585 13.27 2.48 -10.16
C GLN A 585 13.34 3.88 -10.80
N LEU A 586 12.81 4.90 -10.11
CA LEU A 586 12.88 6.29 -10.56
C LEU A 586 14.31 6.84 -10.49
N LYS A 587 15.06 6.49 -9.42
CA LYS A 587 16.46 6.87 -9.26
C LYS A 587 17.34 6.26 -10.34
N ALA A 588 17.16 4.98 -10.67
CA ALA A 588 17.93 4.30 -11.70
C ALA A 588 17.78 5.01 -13.06
N ARG A 589 16.54 5.32 -13.45
CA ARG A 589 16.24 6.08 -14.68
C ARG A 589 16.85 7.48 -14.65
N HIS A 590 16.73 8.19 -13.52
CA HIS A 590 17.34 9.51 -13.36
C HIS A 590 18.88 9.46 -13.48
N ALA A 591 19.50 8.40 -12.98
CA ALA A 591 20.95 8.20 -13.03
C ALA A 591 21.45 7.66 -14.38
N GLY A 592 20.55 7.38 -15.33
CA GLY A 592 20.92 6.78 -16.63
C GLY A 592 21.30 5.30 -16.55
N ILE A 593 20.91 4.61 -15.48
CA ILE A 593 21.04 3.15 -15.39
C ILE A 593 19.96 2.53 -16.27
N ASP A 594 20.34 1.58 -17.11
CA ASP A 594 19.39 0.86 -17.95
C ASP A 594 18.44 0.01 -17.09
N THR A 595 17.14 0.19 -17.28
CA THR A 595 16.08 -0.49 -16.52
C THR A 595 15.14 -1.29 -17.44
N PRO A 596 15.66 -2.29 -18.18
CA PRO A 596 14.84 -3.08 -19.09
C PRO A 596 13.87 -3.95 -18.28
N VAL A 597 12.59 -3.63 -18.42
CA VAL A 597 11.49 -4.29 -17.70
C VAL A 597 11.28 -5.68 -18.29
N HIS A 598 11.40 -6.74 -17.47
CA HIS A 598 11.25 -8.14 -17.92
C HIS A 598 9.93 -8.39 -18.66
N ARG A 599 8.82 -7.89 -18.11
CA ARG A 599 7.49 -7.99 -18.71
C ARG A 599 6.59 -6.88 -18.17
N LEU A 600 5.84 -6.22 -19.05
CA LEU A 600 4.73 -5.35 -18.65
C LEU A 600 3.46 -6.19 -18.49
N GLN A 601 2.59 -5.75 -17.59
CA GLN A 601 1.30 -6.38 -17.38
C GLN A 601 0.43 -6.25 -18.64
N GLN A 602 -0.20 -7.34 -19.07
CA GLN A 602 -1.15 -7.30 -20.19
C GLN A 602 -2.47 -6.67 -19.75
N VAL A 603 -3.07 -5.90 -20.64
CA VAL A 603 -4.36 -5.25 -20.37
C VAL A 603 -5.48 -6.19 -20.76
N HIS A 604 -6.16 -6.75 -19.77
CA HIS A 604 -7.36 -7.58 -19.95
C HIS A 604 -8.66 -6.85 -19.57
N HIS A 605 -8.55 -5.83 -18.73
CA HIS A 605 -9.67 -5.02 -18.24
C HIS A 605 -9.34 -3.55 -18.39
N LEU A 606 -10.28 -2.82 -18.99
CA LEU A 606 -10.19 -1.37 -19.16
C LEU A 606 -10.31 -0.65 -17.81
N GLY A 607 -9.84 0.60 -17.78
CA GLY A 607 -9.61 1.39 -16.56
C GLY A 607 -10.84 2.09 -16.03
#